data_AF-A0A183XPK2-F1
#
_entry.id   AF-A0A183XPK2-F1
#
_cell.length_a   1.000
_cell.length_b   1.000
_cell.length_c   1.000
_cell.angle_alpha   90.00
_cell.angle_beta   90.00
_cell.angle_gamma   90.00
#
_symmetry.space_group_name_H-M   'P 1'
#
loop_
_entity.id
_entity.type
_entity.pdbx_description
1 polymer ?
#
loop_
_entity_poly.entity_id
_entity_poly.type
_entity_poly.pdbx_seq_one_letter_code
_entity_poly.pdbx_strand_id
1 'polypeptide(L)'
;MELSLIEYETYSLIFAPVLAILQGFQVLQIQKCYQTLNANQPETFILYFTGFTTIGLSIPAFYSWINSTISADASWESIDYLLIGMSLMFMPNYKYSEMWLQLNLTAYDFMVLEQAKFWAASIGQWLVQNMAHATIFAFTGKIIMLGALMRYFIEIKRLQKAEYNDLSQTLFN
;
A
#
# COMPACT_ATOMS: atom_id res chain seq x y z
N MET A 1 27.65 -5.83 8.29
CA MET A 1 26.61 -4.80 8.14
C MET A 1 27.30 -3.46 8.12
N GLU A 2 27.09 -2.68 7.06
CA GLU A 2 27.72 -1.37 6.92
C GLU A 2 26.98 -0.31 7.76
N LEU A 3 27.75 0.64 8.30
CA LEU A 3 27.26 1.86 8.97
C LEU A 3 27.08 3.02 7.95
N SER A 4 26.90 2.70 6.68
CA SER A 4 26.70 3.73 5.64
C SER A 4 25.36 4.44 5.86
N LEU A 5 25.40 5.77 5.81
CA LEU A 5 24.20 6.60 5.77
C LEU A 5 23.47 6.30 4.46
N ILE A 6 22.15 6.17 4.53
CA ILE A 6 21.32 5.94 3.34
C ILE A 6 21.46 7.18 2.44
N GLU A 7 21.97 6.99 1.23
CA GLU A 7 22.07 8.03 0.20
C GLU A 7 20.65 8.38 -0.27
N TYR A 8 20.02 9.35 0.36
CA TYR A 8 18.77 9.93 -0.10
C TYR A 8 19.03 11.21 -0.88
N GLU A 9 18.48 11.31 -2.09
CA GLU A 9 18.40 12.58 -2.79
C GLU A 9 17.55 13.59 -1.99
N THR A 10 18.00 14.84 -1.96
CA THR A 10 17.39 15.92 -1.17
C THR A 10 15.90 16.10 -1.48
N TYR A 11 15.51 16.00 -2.76
CA TYR A 11 14.11 16.11 -3.18
C TYR A 11 13.26 14.97 -2.59
N SER A 12 13.73 13.73 -2.65
CA SER A 12 13.03 12.58 -2.08
C SER A 12 12.80 12.74 -0.58
N LEU A 13 13.79 13.30 0.14
CA LEU A 13 13.69 13.53 1.57
C LEU A 13 12.63 14.58 1.95
N ILE A 14 12.40 15.57 1.07
CA ILE A 14 11.36 16.61 1.24
C ILE A 14 9.98 16.09 0.82
N PHE A 15 9.89 15.36 -0.29
CA PHE A 15 8.61 14.92 -0.85
C PHE A 15 8.03 13.68 -0.16
N ALA A 16 8.86 12.82 0.45
CA ALA A 16 8.39 11.64 1.18
C ALA A 16 7.35 11.97 2.28
N PRO A 17 7.58 12.94 3.20
CA PRO A 17 6.57 13.28 4.20
C PRO A 17 5.32 13.92 3.58
N VAL A 18 5.46 14.70 2.51
CA VAL A 18 4.31 15.29 1.80
C VAL A 18 3.44 14.19 1.20
N LEU A 19 4.06 13.19 0.56
CA LEU A 19 3.37 12.03 0.00
C LEU A 19 2.63 11.25 1.10
N ALA A 20 3.26 11.01 2.24
CA ALA A 20 2.65 10.30 3.37
C ALA A 20 1.41 11.05 3.91
N ILE A 21 1.50 12.38 4.04
CA ILE A 21 0.36 13.22 4.47
C ILE A 21 -0.78 13.15 3.46
N LEU A 22 -0.47 13.29 2.16
CA LEU A 22 -1.46 13.22 1.10
C LEU A 22 -2.14 11.85 1.04
N GLN A 23 -1.40 10.77 1.25
CA GLN A 23 -1.95 9.41 1.32
C GLN A 23 -2.91 9.27 2.51
N GLY A 24 -2.56 9.82 3.68
CA GLY A 24 -3.45 9.85 4.84
C GLY A 24 -4.76 10.59 4.55
N PHE A 25 -4.68 11.76 3.92
CA PHE A 25 -5.87 12.52 3.50
C PHE A 25 -6.72 11.77 2.48
N GLN A 26 -6.08 11.16 1.48
CA GLN A 26 -6.77 10.36 0.47
C GLN A 26 -7.58 9.24 1.13
N VAL A 27 -6.99 8.56 2.13
CA VAL A 27 -7.64 7.43 2.78
C VAL A 27 -8.92 7.86 3.49
N LEU A 28 -8.83 8.93 4.27
CA LEU A 28 -9.97 9.49 5.00
C LEU A 28 -11.04 10.04 4.04
N GLN A 29 -10.63 10.71 2.96
CA GLN A 29 -11.54 11.32 2.01
C GLN A 29 -12.34 10.28 1.23
N ILE A 30 -11.70 9.18 0.80
CA ILE A 30 -12.38 8.08 0.11
C ILE A 30 -13.40 7.42 1.02
N GLN A 31 -13.04 7.12 2.27
CA GLN A 31 -13.97 6.53 3.24
C GLN A 31 -15.16 7.45 3.52
N LYS A 32 -14.91 8.76 3.71
CA LYS A 32 -15.96 9.75 3.90
C LYS A 32 -16.89 9.84 2.68
N CYS A 33 -16.32 9.84 1.48
CA CYS A 33 -17.08 9.88 0.23
C CYS A 33 -18.01 8.66 0.12
N TYR A 34 -17.46 7.45 0.34
CA TYR A 34 -18.21 6.21 0.31
C TYR A 34 -19.38 6.19 1.30
N GLN A 35 -19.14 6.61 2.54
CA GLN A 35 -20.19 6.71 3.57
C GLN A 35 -21.26 7.75 3.20
N THR A 36 -20.87 8.88 2.62
CA THR A 36 -21.81 9.94 2.21
C THR A 36 -22.71 9.50 1.06
N LEU A 37 -22.18 8.69 0.14
CA LEU A 37 -22.92 8.19 -1.01
C LEU A 37 -23.93 7.08 -0.66
N ASN A 38 -23.96 6.58 0.59
CA ASN A 38 -24.75 5.41 1.00
C ASN A 38 -24.64 4.25 -0.02
N ALA A 39 -23.43 4.09 -0.58
CA ALA A 39 -23.17 3.08 -1.57
C ALA A 39 -23.16 1.72 -0.87
N ASN A 40 -24.28 0.99 -0.94
CA ASN A 40 -24.37 -0.38 -0.42
C ASN A 40 -23.59 -1.41 -1.29
N GLN A 41 -22.88 -0.95 -2.32
CA GLN A 41 -22.14 -1.78 -3.26
C GLN A 41 -20.70 -1.26 -3.38
N PRO A 42 -19.74 -1.83 -2.61
CA PRO A 42 -18.35 -1.41 -2.65
C PRO A 42 -17.73 -1.61 -4.03
N GLU A 43 -18.11 -2.64 -4.77
CA GLU A 43 -17.57 -2.96 -6.09
C GLU A 43 -17.86 -1.86 -7.10
N THR A 44 -19.09 -1.35 -7.10
CA THR A 44 -19.54 -0.27 -7.98
C THR A 44 -18.79 1.02 -7.68
N PHE A 45 -18.59 1.34 -6.39
CA PHE A 45 -17.80 2.51 -6.00
C PHE A 45 -16.34 2.38 -6.45
N ILE A 46 -15.72 1.20 -6.26
CA ILE A 46 -14.33 0.95 -6.66
C ILE A 46 -14.18 1.11 -8.18
N LEU A 47 -15.11 0.56 -8.96
CA LEU A 47 -15.09 0.66 -10.42
C LEU A 47 -15.15 2.11 -10.89
N TYR A 48 -16.09 2.91 -10.35
CA TYR A 48 -16.20 4.31 -10.73
C TYR A 48 -14.99 5.13 -10.30
N PHE A 49 -14.54 4.97 -9.04
CA PHE A 49 -13.40 5.71 -8.53
C PHE A 49 -12.12 5.41 -9.33
N THR A 50 -11.85 4.14 -9.60
CA THR A 50 -10.69 3.74 -10.41
C THR A 50 -10.84 4.18 -11.86
N GLY A 51 -12.04 4.07 -12.45
CA GLY A 51 -12.32 4.57 -13.81
C GLY A 51 -12.07 6.06 -13.96
N PHE A 52 -12.56 6.89 -13.03
CA PHE A 52 -12.27 8.33 -13.04
C PHE A 52 -10.78 8.64 -12.88
N THR A 53 -10.09 7.88 -12.01
CA THR A 53 -8.64 8.02 -11.82
C THR A 53 -7.88 7.68 -13.11
N THR A 54 -8.26 6.59 -13.79
CA THR A 54 -7.66 6.19 -15.07
C THR A 54 -7.89 7.23 -16.16
N ILE A 55 -9.08 7.81 -16.25
CA ILE A 55 -9.36 8.89 -17.21
C ILE A 55 -8.49 10.12 -16.91
N GLY A 56 -8.36 10.50 -15.63
CA GLY A 56 -7.52 11.63 -15.23
C GLY A 56 -6.03 11.40 -15.56
N LEU A 57 -5.53 10.20 -15.34
CA LEU A 57 -4.12 9.84 -15.59
C LEU A 57 -3.80 9.52 -17.06
N SER A 58 -4.80 9.22 -17.89
CA SER A 58 -4.58 8.92 -19.31
C SER A 58 -4.07 10.14 -20.08
N ILE A 59 -4.48 11.35 -19.69
CA ILE A 59 -4.07 12.60 -20.33
C ILE A 59 -2.55 12.83 -20.23
N PRO A 60 -1.94 12.87 -19.02
CA PRO A 60 -0.50 13.03 -18.91
C PRO A 60 0.27 11.81 -19.45
N ALA A 61 -0.28 10.60 -19.34
CA ALA A 61 0.33 9.41 -19.91
C ALA A 61 0.42 9.49 -21.45
N PHE A 62 -0.64 9.93 -22.11
CA PHE A 62 -0.67 10.11 -23.55
C PHE A 62 0.28 11.21 -24.01
N TYR A 63 0.34 12.33 -23.29
CA TYR A 63 1.31 13.38 -23.55
C TYR A 63 2.76 12.89 -23.41
N SER A 64 3.05 12.11 -22.37
CA SER A 64 4.37 11.51 -22.17
C SER A 64 4.74 10.57 -23.33
N TRP A 65 3.81 9.71 -23.75
CA TRP A 65 4.03 8.75 -24.82
C TRP A 65 4.41 9.41 -26.15
N ILE A 66 3.71 10.48 -26.55
CA ILE A 66 4.00 11.21 -27.80
C ILE A 66 5.40 11.85 -27.79
N ASN A 67 5.85 12.33 -26.61
CA ASN A 67 7.13 13.00 -26.48
C ASN A 67 8.30 12.05 -26.17
N SER A 68 8.04 10.76 -26.02
CA SER A 68 9.05 9.76 -25.66
C SER A 68 9.64 9.09 -26.89
N THR A 69 10.97 9.03 -26.98
CA THR A 69 11.69 8.25 -27.99
C THR A 69 11.81 6.81 -27.53
N ILE A 70 11.16 5.88 -28.25
CA ILE A 70 11.23 4.43 -27.97
C ILE A 70 12.43 3.85 -28.72
N SER A 71 13.47 3.46 -28.00
CA SER A 71 14.62 2.74 -28.55
C SER A 71 14.29 1.25 -28.69
N ALA A 72 13.88 0.84 -29.89
CA ALA A 72 13.51 -0.55 -30.19
C ALA A 72 14.67 -1.55 -30.15
N ASP A 73 15.93 -1.08 -30.11
CA ASP A 73 17.13 -1.93 -30.07
C ASP A 73 17.70 -2.13 -28.66
N ALA A 74 16.93 -1.83 -27.60
CA ALA A 74 17.40 -2.02 -26.23
C ALA A 74 17.41 -3.51 -25.86
N SER A 75 18.53 -4.00 -25.30
CA SER A 75 18.70 -5.42 -24.90
C SER A 75 17.69 -5.91 -23.85
N TRP A 76 16.92 -5.00 -23.24
CA TRP A 76 15.96 -5.26 -22.17
C TRP A 76 14.50 -5.28 -22.65
N GLU A 77 14.25 -5.16 -23.97
CA GLU A 77 12.90 -5.08 -24.56
C GLU A 77 11.98 -6.23 -24.13
N SER A 78 12.50 -7.47 -24.09
CA SER A 78 11.71 -8.64 -23.67
C SER A 78 11.32 -8.61 -22.20
N ILE A 79 12.16 -8.03 -21.34
CA ILE A 79 11.87 -7.85 -19.91
C ILE A 79 10.84 -6.73 -19.73
N ASP A 80 10.93 -5.66 -20.52
CA ASP A 80 9.95 -4.58 -20.50
C ASP A 80 8.55 -5.08 -20.89
N TYR A 81 8.43 -5.88 -21.96
CA TYR A 81 7.15 -6.49 -22.34
C TYR A 81 6.62 -7.46 -21.28
N LEU A 82 7.50 -8.22 -20.63
CA LEU A 82 7.11 -9.09 -19.52
C LEU A 82 6.56 -8.26 -18.35
N LEU A 83 7.22 -7.16 -17.99
CA LEU A 83 6.78 -6.26 -16.92
C LEU A 83 5.46 -5.56 -17.26
N ILE A 84 5.28 -5.14 -18.52
CA ILE A 84 4.00 -4.61 -19.02
C ILE A 84 2.91 -5.67 -18.87
N GLY A 85 3.15 -6.90 -19.33
CA GLY A 85 2.19 -8.01 -19.22
C GLY A 85 1.85 -8.36 -17.77
N MET A 86 2.85 -8.41 -16.88
CA MET A 86 2.63 -8.63 -15.46
C MET A 86 1.87 -7.47 -14.82
N SER A 87 2.14 -6.21 -15.21
CA SER A 87 1.43 -5.05 -14.68
C SER A 87 -0.07 -5.09 -14.95
N LEU A 88 -0.47 -5.57 -16.14
CA LEU A 88 -1.88 -5.73 -16.52
C LEU A 88 -2.63 -6.72 -15.61
N MET A 89 -1.93 -7.73 -15.07
CA MET A 89 -2.51 -8.67 -14.12
C MET A 89 -2.40 -8.16 -12.68
N PHE A 90 -1.23 -7.70 -12.25
CA PHE A 90 -0.99 -7.37 -10.86
C PHE A 90 -1.62 -6.06 -10.43
N MET A 91 -1.55 -5.00 -11.24
CA MET A 91 -2.01 -3.66 -10.82
C MET A 91 -3.52 -3.61 -10.57
N PRO A 92 -4.40 -4.18 -11.42
CA PRO A 92 -5.84 -4.18 -11.14
C PRO A 92 -6.20 -4.98 -9.88
N ASN A 93 -5.60 -6.16 -9.71
CA ASN A 93 -5.84 -7.00 -8.54
C ASN A 93 -5.36 -6.31 -7.25
N TYR A 94 -4.15 -5.74 -7.29
CA TYR A 94 -3.61 -4.95 -6.20
C TYR A 94 -4.53 -3.78 -5.85
N LYS A 95 -4.93 -2.98 -6.85
CA LYS A 95 -5.72 -1.76 -6.62
C LYS A 95 -7.12 -2.09 -6.12
N TYR A 96 -7.74 -3.14 -6.65
CA TYR A 96 -9.02 -3.64 -6.17
C TYR A 96 -8.92 -4.07 -4.70
N SER A 97 -7.92 -4.89 -4.36
CA SER A 97 -7.73 -5.36 -2.98
C SER A 97 -7.43 -4.22 -2.01
N GLU A 98 -6.62 -3.25 -2.42
CA GLU A 98 -6.29 -2.05 -1.63
C GLU A 98 -7.57 -1.25 -1.32
N MET A 99 -8.35 -0.92 -2.35
CA MET A 99 -9.59 -0.16 -2.18
C MET A 99 -10.62 -0.94 -1.37
N TRP A 100 -10.76 -2.25 -1.61
CA TRP A 100 -11.69 -3.08 -0.86
C TRP A 100 -11.34 -3.12 0.64
N LEU A 101 -10.07 -3.29 0.99
CA LEU A 101 -9.63 -3.22 2.38
C LEU A 101 -9.85 -1.84 2.98
N GLN A 102 -9.56 -0.78 2.23
CA GLN A 102 -9.74 0.59 2.67
C GLN A 102 -11.22 0.93 2.97
N LEU A 103 -12.17 0.34 2.25
CA LEU A 103 -13.60 0.57 2.48
C LEU A 103 -14.19 -0.27 3.62
N ASN A 104 -13.64 -1.48 3.85
CA ASN A 104 -14.17 -2.42 4.84
C ASN A 104 -13.48 -2.33 6.21
N LEU A 105 -12.28 -1.74 6.29
CA LEU A 105 -11.54 -1.58 7.53
C LEU A 105 -11.58 -0.13 8.03
N THR A 106 -11.33 0.03 9.34
CA THR A 106 -11.07 1.36 9.89
C THR A 106 -9.79 1.92 9.26
N ALA A 107 -9.69 3.25 9.14
CA ALA A 107 -8.49 3.90 8.60
C ALA A 107 -7.22 3.49 9.36
N TYR A 108 -7.33 3.28 10.67
CA TYR A 108 -6.25 2.82 11.52
C TYR A 108 -5.78 1.41 11.13
N ASP A 109 -6.69 0.45 11.06
CA ASP A 109 -6.35 -0.93 10.75
C ASP A 109 -5.78 -1.05 9.33
N PHE A 110 -6.36 -0.32 8.39
CA PHE A 110 -5.87 -0.25 7.02
C PHE A 110 -4.44 0.28 6.97
N MET A 111 -4.11 1.36 7.69
CA MET A 111 -2.74 1.90 7.75
C MET A 111 -1.73 0.91 8.34
N VAL A 112 -2.12 0.15 9.36
CA VAL A 112 -1.23 -0.87 9.93
C VAL A 112 -0.95 -1.98 8.93
N LEU A 113 -1.97 -2.48 8.23
CA LEU A 113 -1.81 -3.50 7.19
C LEU A 113 -0.99 -2.99 6.00
N GLU A 114 -1.21 -1.73 5.60
CA GLU A 114 -0.47 -1.08 4.52
C GLU A 114 1.03 -1.00 4.83
N GLN A 115 1.38 -0.61 6.05
CA GLN A 115 2.78 -0.57 6.49
C GLN A 115 3.37 -1.97 6.70
N ALA A 116 2.56 -2.93 7.17
CA ALA A 116 2.97 -4.33 7.28
C ALA A 116 3.30 -4.94 5.91
N LYS A 117 2.55 -4.58 4.86
CA LYS A 117 2.82 -4.99 3.47
C LYS A 117 4.19 -4.49 3.00
N PHE A 118 4.51 -3.21 3.19
CA PHE A 118 5.82 -2.67 2.80
C PHE A 118 6.97 -3.30 3.59
N TRP A 119 6.74 -3.56 4.89
CA TRP A 119 7.71 -4.28 5.71
C TRP A 119 7.95 -5.70 5.22
N ALA A 120 6.89 -6.46 4.90
CA ALA A 120 7.00 -7.80 4.35
C ALA A 120 7.68 -7.81 2.97
N ALA A 121 7.33 -6.86 2.10
CA ALA A 121 7.99 -6.66 0.81
C ALA A 121 9.49 -6.38 0.96
N SER A 122 9.88 -5.56 1.95
CA SER A 122 11.30 -5.29 2.24
C SER A 122 12.07 -6.55 2.68
N ILE A 123 11.44 -7.46 3.42
CA ILE A 123 12.05 -8.76 3.77
C ILE A 123 12.17 -9.65 2.53
N GLY A 124 11.11 -9.72 1.73
CA GLY A 124 11.10 -10.50 0.49
C GLY A 124 12.20 -10.03 -0.47
N GLN A 125 12.35 -8.71 -0.64
CA GLN A 125 13.42 -8.13 -1.44
C GLN A 125 14.80 -8.55 -0.93
N TRP A 126 15.00 -8.53 0.40
CA TRP A 126 16.27 -8.89 1.00
C TRP A 126 16.66 -10.36 0.74
N LEU A 127 15.67 -11.26 0.78
CA LEU A 127 15.86 -12.69 0.49
C LEU A 127 16.05 -12.97 -1.01
N VAL A 128 15.20 -12.40 -1.86
CA VAL A 128 15.19 -12.69 -3.31
C VAL A 128 16.39 -12.06 -4.02
N GLN A 129 16.75 -10.83 -3.67
CA GLN A 129 17.83 -10.11 -4.34
C GLN A 129 19.21 -10.36 -3.72
N ASN A 130 19.29 -11.19 -2.67
CA ASN A 130 20.51 -11.44 -1.90
C ASN A 130 21.29 -10.16 -1.61
N MET A 131 20.58 -9.09 -1.20
CA MET A 131 21.18 -7.77 -1.07
C MET A 131 22.26 -7.80 0.03
N ALA A 132 23.52 -7.61 -0.39
CA ALA A 132 24.69 -7.59 0.48
C ALA A 132 24.74 -6.36 1.42
N HIS A 133 24.05 -5.27 1.08
CA HIS A 133 24.07 -4.01 1.84
C HIS A 133 22.97 -3.93 2.90
N ALA A 134 22.87 -4.96 3.74
CA ALA A 134 22.08 -4.88 4.95
C ALA A 134 22.72 -3.92 5.96
N THR A 135 22.24 -2.68 6.01
CA THR A 135 22.64 -1.75 7.07
C THR A 135 22.05 -2.21 8.40
N ILE A 136 22.78 -1.96 9.49
CA ILE A 136 22.32 -2.29 10.84
C ILE A 136 20.98 -1.61 11.12
N PHE A 137 20.83 -0.36 10.69
CA PHE A 137 19.59 0.41 10.83
C PHE A 137 18.39 -0.24 10.14
N ALA A 138 18.56 -0.76 8.91
CA ALA A 138 17.47 -1.43 8.20
C ALA A 138 17.07 -2.76 8.87
N PHE A 139 18.02 -3.47 9.48
CA PHE A 139 17.73 -4.68 10.25
C PHE A 139 17.02 -4.36 11.57
N THR A 140 17.51 -3.38 12.33
CA THR A 140 16.87 -2.93 13.57
C THR A 140 15.45 -2.43 13.32
N GLY A 141 15.23 -1.65 12.25
CA GLY A 141 13.89 -1.21 11.87
C GLY A 141 12.93 -2.37 11.61
N LYS A 142 13.40 -3.45 10.98
CA LYS A 142 12.58 -4.66 10.75
C LYS A 142 12.18 -5.34 12.06
N ILE A 143 13.09 -5.42 13.04
CA ILE A 143 12.81 -5.99 14.37
C ILE A 143 11.80 -5.12 15.13
N ILE A 144 11.97 -3.80 15.11
CA ILE A 144 11.07 -2.87 15.80
C ILE A 144 9.65 -2.98 15.22
N MET A 145 9.53 -3.02 13.89
CA MET A 145 8.24 -3.19 13.21
C MET A 145 7.56 -4.51 13.59
N LEU A 146 8.32 -5.61 13.66
CA LEU A 146 7.80 -6.89 14.14
C LEU A 146 7.22 -6.77 15.56
N GLY A 147 7.93 -6.09 16.46
CA GLY A 147 7.44 -5.82 17.82
C GLY A 147 6.16 -4.97 17.85
N ALA A 148 6.06 -3.96 16.98
CA ALA A 148 4.87 -3.13 16.85
C ALA A 148 3.67 -3.94 16.33
N LEU A 149 3.86 -4.77 15.31
CA LEU A 149 2.81 -5.65 14.77
C LEU A 149 2.33 -6.66 15.82
N MET A 150 3.24 -7.26 16.58
CA MET A 150 2.87 -8.18 17.66
C MET A 150 1.99 -7.49 18.71
N ARG A 151 2.33 -6.27 19.12
CA ARG A 151 1.50 -5.48 20.05
C ARG A 151 0.12 -5.18 19.47
N TYR A 152 0.06 -4.78 18.21
CA TYR A 152 -1.20 -4.50 17.50
C TYR A 152 -2.11 -5.74 17.44
N PHE A 153 -1.59 -6.89 17.03
CA PHE A 153 -2.40 -8.12 16.95
C PHE A 153 -2.84 -8.64 18.32
N ILE A 154 -2.03 -8.47 19.36
CA ILE A 154 -2.43 -8.79 20.74
C ILE A 154 -3.60 -7.90 21.17
N GLU A 155 -3.54 -6.61 20.87
CA GLU A 155 -4.59 -5.65 21.21
C GLU A 155 -5.90 -5.95 20.51
N ILE A 156 -5.88 -6.21 19.20
CA ILE A 156 -7.08 -6.61 18.44
C ILE A 156 -7.71 -7.87 19.02
N LYS A 157 -6.91 -8.90 19.33
CA LYS A 157 -7.41 -10.13 19.96
C LYS A 157 -8.03 -9.87 21.34
N ARG A 158 -7.47 -8.92 22.09
CA ARG A 158 -8.00 -8.51 23.40
C ARG A 158 -9.36 -7.85 23.26
N LEU A 159 -9.50 -6.93 22.30
CA LEU A 159 -10.77 -6.23 22.02
C LEU A 159 -11.87 -7.20 21.55
N GLN A 160 -11.54 -8.11 20.63
CA GLN A 160 -12.48 -9.13 20.16
C GLN A 160 -12.98 -10.05 21.30
N LYS A 161 -12.09 -10.41 22.24
CA LYS A 161 -12.46 -11.22 23.40
C LYS A 161 -13.37 -10.47 24.38
N ALA A 162 -13.14 -9.17 24.57
CA ALA A 162 -13.98 -8.34 25.42
C ALA A 162 -15.39 -8.22 24.84
N GLU A 163 -15.51 -7.92 23.55
CA GLU A 163 -16.80 -7.79 22.86
C GLU A 163 -17.60 -9.11 22.88
N TYR A 164 -16.93 -10.26 22.68
CA TYR A 164 -17.58 -11.57 22.81
C TYR A 164 -18.12 -11.83 24.22
N ASN A 165 -17.34 -11.49 25.26
CA ASN A 165 -17.76 -11.68 26.64
C ASN A 165 -18.97 -10.80 26.97
N ASP A 166 -18.98 -9.53 26.53
CA ASP A 166 -20.10 -8.61 26.73
C ASP A 166 -21.36 -9.13 26.02
N LEU A 167 -21.24 -9.58 24.76
CA LEU A 167 -22.35 -10.17 24.01
C LEU A 167 -22.92 -11.40 24.74
N SER A 168 -22.05 -12.27 25.25
CA SER A 168 -22.48 -13.44 26.00
C SER A 168 -23.25 -13.04 27.27
N GLN A 169 -22.78 -12.04 28.01
CA GLN A 169 -23.50 -11.54 29.19
C GLN A 169 -24.85 -10.93 28.85
N THR A 170 -24.98 -10.23 27.71
CA THR A 170 -26.28 -9.70 27.26
C THR A 170 -27.26 -10.75 26.76
N LEU A 171 -26.76 -11.91 26.29
CA LEU A 171 -27.62 -13.02 25.85
C LEU A 171 -28.08 -13.91 27.00
N PHE A 172 -27.34 -13.94 28.12
CA PHE A 172 -27.65 -14.76 29.30
C PHE A 172 -28.33 -13.98 30.44
N ASN A 173 -28.60 -12.69 30.27
CA ASN A 173 -29.40 -11.85 31.17
C ASN A 173 -30.76 -11.53 30.53
#